data_AF-A0A6N9GZ29-F1
#
_entry.id   AF-A0A6N9GZ29-F1
#
_cell.length_a   1.000
_cell.length_b   1.000
_cell.length_c   1.000
_cell.angle_alpha   90.00
_cell.angle_beta   90.00
_cell.angle_gamma   90.00
#
_symmetry.space_group_name_H-M   'P 1'
#
loop_
_entity.id
_entity.type
_entity.pdbx_description
1 polymer ?
#
loop_
_entity_poly.entity_id
_entity_poly.type
_entity_poly.pdbx_seq_one_letter_code
_entity_poly.pdbx_strand_id
1 'polypeptide(L)'
;MILRRYGKWYHSVEPNFNPAAMTEIGFQRDRVLSVSAGDFEDGYRAVATGEVGAEADGDVQRHAERELLGRLEGALGEKVAALEAGQVLVVLNGRTDWPKTRERREAVIVEGENRFFFHWWVDPPLRVGVFEAKASG
;
A
#
# COMPACT_ATOMS: atom_id res chain seq x y z
N MET A 1 -2.64 8.10 -10.58
CA MET A 1 -2.75 6.69 -11.02
C MET A 1 -1.70 5.86 -10.30
N ILE A 2 -2.02 4.61 -9.95
CA ILE A 2 -1.09 3.66 -9.35
C ILE A 2 -0.81 2.54 -10.35
N LEU A 3 0.46 2.18 -10.54
CA LEU A 3 0.89 1.04 -11.34
C LEU A 3 1.50 -0.05 -10.47
N ARG A 4 1.30 -1.30 -10.87
CA ARG A 4 1.94 -2.45 -10.24
C ARG A 4 2.43 -3.43 -11.29
N ARG A 5 3.61 -4.00 -11.06
CA ARG A 5 4.18 -5.05 -11.90
C ARG A 5 3.47 -6.39 -11.65
N TYR A 6 3.06 -7.05 -12.73
CA TYR A 6 2.60 -8.43 -12.76
C TYR A 6 3.38 -9.17 -13.85
N GLY A 7 4.47 -9.83 -13.45
CA GLY A 7 5.35 -10.52 -14.38
C GLY A 7 6.04 -9.55 -15.34
N LYS A 8 5.72 -9.64 -16.64
CA LYS A 8 6.32 -8.84 -17.71
C LYS A 8 5.57 -7.53 -18.02
N TRP A 9 4.57 -7.18 -17.22
CA TRP A 9 3.70 -6.04 -17.48
C TRP A 9 3.53 -5.19 -16.23
N TYR A 10 3.45 -3.88 -16.40
CA TYR A 10 2.84 -2.98 -15.43
C TYR A 10 1.39 -2.74 -15.81
N HIS A 11 0.51 -2.78 -14.82
CA HIS A 11 -0.91 -2.48 -14.98
C HIS A 11 -1.30 -1.37 -14.02
N SER A 12 -2.22 -0.51 -14.44
CA SER A 12 -2.92 0.37 -13.52
C SER A 12 -3.83 -0.43 -12.60
N VAL A 13 -3.86 0.01 -11.34
CA VAL A 13 -4.54 -0.66 -10.24
C VAL A 13 -5.18 0.35 -9.31
N GLU A 14 -6.22 -0.10 -8.63
CA GLU A 14 -6.81 0.56 -7.47
C GLU A 14 -6.50 -0.25 -6.20
N PRO A 15 -6.34 0.40 -5.04
CA PRO A 15 -6.29 -0.29 -3.75
C PRO A 15 -7.56 -1.13 -3.55
N ASN A 16 -7.41 -2.32 -3.00
CA ASN A 16 -8.53 -3.18 -2.61
C ASN A 16 -8.21 -3.79 -1.25
N PHE A 17 -8.18 -2.92 -0.23
CA PHE A 17 -7.79 -3.30 1.12
C PHE A 17 -8.98 -3.89 1.86
N ASN A 18 -8.84 -5.12 2.36
CA ASN A 18 -9.95 -5.85 2.95
C ASN A 18 -9.48 -6.81 4.06
N PRO A 19 -9.88 -6.58 5.33
CA PRO A 19 -9.48 -7.41 6.46
C PRO A 19 -10.01 -8.86 6.40
N ALA A 20 -10.97 -9.14 5.52
CA ALA A 20 -11.52 -10.47 5.29
C ALA A 20 -10.87 -11.21 4.11
N ALA A 21 -9.97 -10.56 3.35
CA ALA A 21 -9.31 -11.17 2.21
C ALA A 21 -8.08 -12.00 2.64
N MET A 22 -7.71 -12.99 1.82
CA MET A 22 -6.47 -13.78 2.02
C MET A 22 -5.20 -12.91 1.95
N THR A 23 -5.31 -11.72 1.34
CA THR A 23 -4.26 -10.70 1.32
C THR A 23 -4.94 -9.37 1.60
N GLU A 24 -4.78 -8.87 2.82
CA GLU A 24 -5.55 -7.69 3.28
C GLU A 24 -5.11 -6.42 2.56
N ILE A 25 -3.84 -6.33 2.17
CA ILE A 25 -3.29 -5.25 1.35
C ILE A 25 -3.26 -5.73 -0.10
N GLY A 26 -4.40 -5.58 -0.79
CA GLY A 26 -4.61 -5.99 -2.17
C GLY A 26 -4.61 -4.83 -3.17
N PHE A 27 -4.35 -5.15 -4.44
CA PHE A 27 -4.49 -4.23 -5.57
C PHE A 27 -5.25 -4.91 -6.70
N GLN A 28 -6.28 -4.25 -7.21
CA GLN A 28 -7.10 -4.76 -8.30
C GLN A 28 -6.83 -3.97 -9.59
N ARG A 29 -6.65 -4.68 -10.71
CA ARG A 29 -6.47 -4.02 -12.02
C ARG A 29 -7.75 -3.29 -12.42
N ASP A 30 -7.62 -2.02 -12.78
CA ASP A 30 -8.71 -1.20 -13.33
C ASP A 30 -8.83 -1.32 -14.86
N ARG A 31 -7.80 -1.91 -15.52
CA ARG A 31 -7.66 -2.10 -16.97
C ARG A 31 -7.50 -0.80 -17.79
N VAL A 32 -7.16 0.32 -17.16
CA VAL A 32 -6.97 1.61 -17.85
C VAL A 32 -5.66 1.65 -18.63
N LEU A 33 -4.56 1.16 -18.03
CA LEU A 33 -3.22 1.12 -18.61
C LEU A 33 -2.62 -0.28 -18.47
N SER A 34 -1.93 -0.70 -19.52
CA SER A 34 -1.09 -1.90 -19.52
C SER A 34 0.12 -1.63 -20.40
N VAL A 35 1.32 -1.66 -19.82
CA VAL A 35 2.58 -1.39 -20.51
C VAL A 35 3.57 -2.51 -20.20
N SER A 36 4.40 -2.89 -21.18
CA SER A 36 5.40 -3.93 -20.94
C SER A 36 6.43 -3.43 -19.93
N ALA A 37 7.02 -4.34 -19.16
CA ALA A 37 8.05 -3.96 -18.20
C ALA A 37 9.26 -3.32 -18.89
N GLY A 38 9.63 -3.80 -20.08
CA GLY A 38 10.71 -3.22 -20.88
C GLY A 38 10.39 -1.78 -21.29
N ASP A 39 9.23 -1.56 -21.93
CA ASP A 39 8.84 -0.20 -22.38
C ASP A 39 8.72 0.77 -21.19
N PHE A 40 8.25 0.30 -20.04
CA PHE A 40 8.17 1.12 -18.83
C PHE A 40 9.57 1.47 -18.31
N GLU A 41 10.46 0.49 -18.17
CA GLU A 41 11.82 0.69 -17.66
C GLU A 41 12.66 1.57 -18.62
N ASP A 42 12.43 1.48 -19.93
CA ASP A 42 13.04 2.31 -20.95
C ASP A 42 12.44 3.72 -20.99
N GLY A 43 11.12 3.84 -20.87
CA GLY A 43 10.39 5.10 -21.03
C GLY A 43 10.23 5.94 -19.77
N TYR A 44 10.40 5.37 -18.57
CA TYR A 44 10.18 6.07 -17.30
C TYR A 44 11.41 6.10 -16.41
N ARG A 45 11.54 7.13 -15.58
CA ARG A 45 12.56 7.23 -14.53
C ARG A 45 11.91 7.48 -13.18
N ALA A 46 12.49 6.92 -12.13
CA ALA A 46 12.07 7.22 -10.76
C ALA A 46 12.58 8.61 -10.37
N VAL A 47 11.70 9.43 -9.79
CA VAL A 47 12.04 10.77 -9.26
C VAL A 47 11.99 10.81 -7.73
N ALA A 48 11.20 9.92 -7.12
CA ALA A 48 11.18 9.74 -5.68
C ALA A 48 10.83 8.28 -5.34
N THR A 49 11.34 7.78 -4.22
CA THR A 49 10.90 6.52 -3.62
C THR A 49 10.62 6.73 -2.15
N GLY A 50 9.79 5.88 -1.57
CA GLY A 50 9.47 5.95 -0.16
C GLY A 50 8.59 4.80 0.29
N GLU A 51 8.24 4.86 1.56
CA GLU A 51 7.42 3.87 2.22
C GLU A 51 6.08 4.49 2.64
N VAL A 52 5.05 3.66 2.63
CA VAL A 52 3.72 3.93 3.18
C VAL A 52 3.54 2.90 4.29
N GLY A 53 3.66 3.38 5.52
CA GLY A 53 3.30 2.64 6.72
C GLY A 53 1.98 3.16 7.27
N ALA A 54 1.36 2.36 8.12
CA ALA A 54 0.26 2.78 8.96
C ALA A 54 0.36 2.01 10.28
N GLU A 55 -0.19 2.61 11.33
CA GLU A 55 -0.38 2.00 12.64
C GLU A 55 -1.78 2.36 13.13
N ALA A 56 -2.40 1.47 13.89
CA ALA A 56 -3.67 1.74 14.57
C ALA A 56 -3.78 0.87 15.82
N ASP A 57 -4.38 1.44 16.86
CA ASP A 57 -4.53 0.81 18.16
C ASP A 57 -6.00 0.82 18.58
N GLY A 58 -6.44 -0.18 19.34
CA GLY A 58 -7.80 -0.18 19.88
C GLY A 58 -8.12 -1.34 20.81
N ASP A 59 -9.24 -1.23 21.50
CA ASP A 59 -9.80 -2.24 22.39
C ASP A 59 -10.59 -3.34 21.63
N VAL A 60 -11.00 -3.05 20.39
CA VAL A 60 -11.67 -4.00 19.50
C VAL A 60 -10.78 -4.33 18.30
N GLN A 61 -10.26 -5.57 18.27
CA GLN A 61 -9.33 -6.08 17.25
C GLN A 61 -9.72 -5.69 15.81
N ARG A 62 -10.95 -6.03 15.39
CA ARG A 62 -11.43 -5.78 14.02
C ARG A 62 -11.64 -4.30 13.69
N HIS A 63 -11.86 -3.46 14.70
CA HIS A 63 -11.98 -2.02 14.49
C HIS A 63 -10.59 -1.42 14.23
N ALA A 64 -9.62 -1.74 15.09
CA ALA A 64 -8.24 -1.29 14.94
C ALA A 64 -7.61 -1.74 13.61
N GLU A 65 -7.84 -2.99 13.19
CA GLU A 65 -7.39 -3.49 11.89
C GLU A 65 -8.00 -2.74 10.69
N ARG A 66 -9.32 -2.43 10.73
CA ARG A 66 -9.95 -1.63 9.67
C ARG A 66 -9.41 -0.21 9.63
N GLU A 67 -9.17 0.38 10.79
CA GLU A 67 -8.57 1.69 10.89
C GLU A 67 -7.15 1.71 10.32
N LEU A 68 -6.34 0.68 10.61
CA LEU A 68 -5.02 0.50 10.00
C LEU A 68 -5.10 0.53 8.47
N LEU A 69 -5.98 -0.30 7.89
CA LEU A 69 -6.13 -0.39 6.44
C LEU A 69 -6.65 0.92 5.83
N GLY A 70 -7.60 1.58 6.47
CA GLY A 70 -8.12 2.87 6.03
C GLY A 70 -7.04 3.98 6.07
N ARG A 71 -6.21 4.01 7.11
CA ARG A 71 -5.06 4.93 7.20
C ARG A 71 -4.03 4.66 6.10
N LEU A 72 -3.74 3.39 5.81
CA LEU A 72 -2.82 3.01 4.73
C LEU A 72 -3.37 3.42 3.35
N GLU A 73 -4.67 3.21 3.10
CA GLU A 73 -5.35 3.61 1.87
C GLU A 73 -5.36 5.13 1.70
N GLY A 74 -5.68 5.86 2.77
CA GLY A 74 -5.64 7.33 2.79
C GLY A 74 -4.25 7.88 2.47
N ALA A 75 -3.21 7.36 3.14
CA ALA A 75 -1.83 7.77 2.89
C ALA A 75 -1.36 7.48 1.45
N LEU A 76 -1.85 6.38 0.86
CA LEU A 76 -1.60 6.07 -0.54
C LEU A 76 -2.34 7.04 -1.48
N GLY A 77 -3.60 7.38 -1.15
CA GLY A 77 -4.40 8.37 -1.85
C GLY A 77 -3.77 9.77 -1.85
N GLU A 78 -3.20 10.20 -0.71
CA GLU A 78 -2.44 11.45 -0.61
C GLU A 78 -1.25 11.48 -1.55
N LYS A 79 -0.48 10.38 -1.64
CA LYS A 79 0.64 10.27 -2.59
C LYS A 79 0.18 10.34 -4.03
N VAL A 80 -0.99 9.78 -4.35
CA VAL A 80 -1.58 9.88 -5.70
C VAL A 80 -2.03 11.31 -6.00
N ALA A 81 -2.65 11.99 -5.03
CA ALA A 81 -3.11 13.37 -5.17
C ALA A 81 -1.95 14.37 -5.33
N ALA A 82 -0.78 14.04 -4.77
CA ALA A 82 0.44 14.85 -4.88
C ALA A 82 1.22 14.65 -6.19
N LEU A 83 0.78 13.76 -7.09
CA LEU A 83 1.45 13.55 -8.38
C LEU A 83 1.29 14.78 -9.30
N GLU A 84 2.38 15.18 -9.94
CA GLU A 84 2.35 16.18 -10.99
C GLU A 84 1.86 15.59 -12.33
N ALA A 85 1.57 16.46 -13.30
CA ALA A 85 1.13 16.03 -14.62
C ALA A 85 2.17 15.10 -15.29
N GLY A 86 1.73 13.92 -15.73
CA GLY A 86 2.60 12.92 -16.35
C GLY A 86 3.35 12.01 -15.37
N GLN A 87 3.21 12.24 -14.07
CA GLN A 87 3.75 11.34 -13.05
C GLN A 87 2.79 10.19 -12.73
N VAL A 88 3.37 9.05 -12.35
CA VAL A 88 2.66 7.87 -11.89
C VAL A 88 3.26 7.36 -10.59
N LEU A 89 2.41 6.82 -9.71
CA LEU A 89 2.88 6.11 -8.52
C LEU A 89 3.04 4.63 -8.86
N VAL A 90 4.13 4.00 -8.44
CA VAL A 90 4.42 2.58 -8.71
C VAL A 90 4.60 1.83 -7.40
N VAL A 91 3.89 0.71 -7.23
CA VAL A 91 4.13 -0.22 -6.13
C VAL A 91 5.41 -1.01 -6.39
N LEU A 92 6.38 -0.88 -5.49
CA LEU A 92 7.72 -1.45 -5.63
C LEU A 92 7.88 -2.81 -4.94
N ASN A 93 6.96 -3.19 -4.04
CA ASN A 93 7.04 -4.50 -3.39
C ASN A 93 6.91 -5.64 -4.41
N GLY A 94 7.77 -6.64 -4.25
CA GLY A 94 7.72 -7.90 -4.96
C GLY A 94 6.92 -8.95 -4.21
N ARG A 95 7.15 -10.22 -4.58
CA ARG A 95 6.46 -11.37 -3.95
C ARG A 95 6.98 -11.67 -2.55
N THR A 96 8.25 -11.41 -2.29
CA THR A 96 8.96 -11.82 -1.06
C THR A 96 8.79 -10.82 0.09
N ASP A 97 8.60 -9.56 -0.26
CA ASP A 97 8.50 -8.41 0.65
C ASP A 97 7.11 -7.77 0.57
N TRP A 98 6.09 -8.55 0.22
CA TRP A 98 4.72 -8.05 0.14
C TRP A 98 4.26 -7.57 1.53
N PRO A 99 3.69 -6.36 1.65
CA PRO A 99 3.26 -5.82 2.94
C PRO A 99 2.14 -6.65 3.54
N LYS A 100 2.18 -6.78 4.87
CA LYS A 100 1.19 -7.53 5.65
C LYS A 100 0.83 -6.76 6.90
N THR A 101 -0.42 -6.86 7.31
CA THR A 101 -0.83 -6.42 8.64
C THR A 101 -0.14 -7.31 9.69
N ARG A 102 0.20 -6.71 10.81
CA ARG A 102 0.78 -7.36 11.98
C ARG A 102 0.00 -6.90 13.20
N GLU A 103 -0.08 -7.81 14.16
CA GLU A 103 -0.80 -7.57 15.41
C GLU A 103 0.11 -7.88 16.61
N ARG A 104 -0.02 -7.07 17.65
CA ARG A 104 0.40 -7.40 19.01
C ARG A 104 -0.77 -7.14 19.95
N ARG A 105 -1.07 -8.13 20.81
CA ARG A 105 -2.11 -8.01 21.84
C ARG A 105 -1.49 -7.84 23.22
N GLU A 106 -2.03 -6.90 23.99
CA GLU A 106 -1.63 -6.61 25.36
C GLU A 106 -2.83 -6.81 26.31
N ALA A 107 -2.59 -7.39 27.49
CA ALA A 107 -3.60 -7.50 28.53
C ALA A 107 -3.59 -6.24 29.40
N VAL A 108 -4.73 -5.59 29.56
CA VAL A 108 -4.89 -4.34 30.32
C VAL A 108 -6.03 -4.48 31.33
N ILE A 109 -5.91 -3.84 32.50
CA ILE A 109 -6.99 -3.81 33.50
C ILE A 109 -7.80 -2.54 33.31
N VAL A 110 -9.09 -2.67 32.99
CA VAL A 110 -10.03 -1.57 32.84
C VAL A 110 -11.19 -1.83 33.79
N GLU A 111 -11.43 -0.91 34.73
CA GLU A 111 -12.50 -1.04 35.74
C GLU A 111 -12.44 -2.34 36.57
N GLY A 112 -11.23 -2.85 36.80
CA GLY A 112 -11.01 -4.10 37.54
C GLY A 112 -11.18 -5.38 36.72
N GLU A 113 -11.50 -5.26 35.43
CA GLU A 113 -11.62 -6.38 34.50
C GLU A 113 -10.40 -6.50 33.59
N ASN A 114 -9.96 -7.73 33.31
CA ASN A 114 -8.96 -7.99 32.28
C ASN A 114 -9.58 -7.81 30.89
N ARG A 115 -9.04 -6.85 30.14
CA ARG A 115 -9.37 -6.59 28.73
C ARG A 115 -8.13 -6.76 27.86
N PHE A 116 -8.34 -6.80 26.54
CA PHE A 116 -7.26 -6.78 25.57
C PHE A 116 -7.18 -5.42 24.88
N PHE A 117 -5.97 -4.96 24.67
CA PHE A 117 -5.65 -3.85 23.79
C PHE A 117 -4.84 -4.39 22.61
N PHE A 118 -5.17 -3.94 21.41
CA PHE A 118 -4.62 -4.45 20.16
C PHE A 118 -3.82 -3.35 19.48
N HIS A 119 -2.59 -3.68 19.09
CA HIS A 119 -1.72 -2.84 18.29
C HIS A 119 -1.57 -3.44 16.90
N TRP A 120 -1.83 -2.64 15.87
CA TRP A 120 -1.76 -3.04 14.48
C TRP A 120 -0.79 -2.16 13.71
N TRP A 121 0.02 -2.78 12.86
CA TRP A 121 0.94 -2.08 11.95
C TRP A 121 1.13 -2.85 10.64
N VAL A 122 1.82 -2.24 9.67
CA VAL A 122 2.18 -2.89 8.40
C VAL A 122 3.66 -3.22 8.39
N ASP A 123 4.02 -4.51 8.26
CA ASP A 123 5.40 -4.95 8.14
C ASP A 123 5.55 -6.23 7.27
N PRO A 124 6.36 -6.20 6.19
CA PRO A 124 7.16 -5.06 5.71
C PRO A 124 6.28 -3.90 5.21
N PRO A 125 6.80 -2.66 5.12
CA PRO A 125 6.03 -1.51 4.68
C PRO A 125 5.66 -1.59 3.19
N LEU A 126 4.60 -0.88 2.80
CA LEU A 126 4.25 -0.72 1.38
C LEU A 126 5.23 0.28 0.74
N ARG A 127 6.10 -0.21 -0.13
CA ARG A 127 7.10 0.57 -0.85
C ARG A 127 6.52 1.09 -2.14
N VAL A 128 6.70 2.39 -2.38
CA VAL A 128 6.21 3.07 -3.57
C VAL A 128 7.28 3.98 -4.18
N GLY A 129 7.16 4.24 -5.47
CA GLY A 129 7.98 5.25 -6.15
C GLY A 129 7.15 6.12 -7.08
N VAL A 130 7.53 7.39 -7.19
CA VAL A 130 7.01 8.30 -8.20
C VAL A 130 7.89 8.20 -9.43
N PHE A 131 7.27 7.97 -10.58
CA PHE A 131 7.93 7.86 -11.87
C PHE A 131 7.36 8.88 -12.84
N GLU A 132 8.21 9.38 -13.72
CA GLU A 132 7.82 10.26 -14.83
C GLU A 132 8.41 9.75 -16.14
N ALA A 133 7.81 10.14 -17.25
CA ALA A 133 8.35 9.84 -18.57
C ALA A 133 9.73 10.50 -18.74
N LYS A 134 10.70 9.75 -19.27
CA LYS A 134 11.98 10.31 -19.69
C LYS A 134 11.70 11.27 -20.85
N ALA A 135 12.28 12.47 -20.79
CA ALA A 135 12.29 13.34 -21.95
C ALA A 135 12.95 12.60 -23.12
N SER A 136 12.27 12.54 -24.26
CA SER A 136 12.86 12.08 -25.50
C SER A 136 13.95 13.10 -25.88
N GLY A 137 15.22 12.70 -25.73
CA GLY A 137 16.37 13.51 -26.18
C GLY A 137 16.46 13.56 -27.69
#